data_AF-A0AAN9ALZ5-F1
#
_entry.id   AF-A0AAN9ALZ5-F1
#
_cell.length_a   1.000
_cell.length_b   1.000
_cell.length_c   1.000
_cell.angle_alpha   90.00
_cell.angle_beta   90.00
_cell.angle_gamma   90.00
#
_symmetry.space_group_name_H-M   'P 1'
#
loop_
_entity.id
_entity.type
_entity.pdbx_description
1 polymer ?
#
loop_
_entity_poly.entity_id
_entity_poly.type
_entity_poly.pdbx_seq_one_letter_code
_entity_poly.pdbx_strand_id
1 'polypeptide(L)'
;MSQNVDLVNRDANGLNDHVKVAFDDVIAEPDGAHSLPCVWAGAWLIFTCTKGCCYNVMSIICGFPLALLWGCQFAYITFYHVWCIGPCMRSFMIDCGCYRKYFFTCVQCCLGPICETFGLCFSNIVVRNV
;
A
#
# COMPACT_ATOMS: atom_id res chain seq x y z
N MET A 1 7.40 -19.33 -12.81
CA MET A 1 5.99 -19.15 -13.18
C MET A 1 5.97 -18.29 -14.43
N SER A 2 5.65 -18.83 -15.60
CA SER A 2 5.49 -17.98 -16.79
C SER A 2 4.20 -17.18 -16.60
N GLN A 3 4.32 -15.93 -16.15
CA GLN A 3 3.19 -15.01 -16.05
C GLN A 3 2.86 -14.55 -17.48
N ASN A 4 1.95 -15.27 -18.13
CA ASN A 4 1.38 -14.78 -19.36
C ASN A 4 0.55 -13.52 -19.06
N VAL A 5 0.65 -12.53 -19.94
CA VAL A 5 -0.20 -11.34 -19.89
C VAL A 5 -1.66 -11.75 -20.10
N ASP A 6 -2.53 -11.42 -19.15
CA ASP A 6 -3.97 -11.56 -19.31
C ASP A 6 -4.48 -10.38 -20.16
N LEU A 7 -5.02 -10.70 -21.33
CA LEU A 7 -5.54 -9.71 -22.27
C LEU A 7 -7.02 -9.37 -22.02
N VAL A 8 -7.73 -10.21 -21.27
CA VAL A 8 -9.16 -10.10 -20.97
C VAL A 8 -9.34 -9.38 -19.64
N ASN A 9 -8.74 -9.88 -18.56
CA ASN A 9 -8.77 -9.23 -17.25
C ASN A 9 -7.44 -8.50 -16.98
N ARG A 10 -7.40 -7.22 -17.37
CA ARG A 10 -6.20 -6.37 -17.20
C ARG A 10 -6.06 -5.76 -15.80
N ASP A 11 -7.05 -5.94 -14.92
CA ASP A 11 -7.03 -5.44 -13.54
C ASP A 11 -7.35 -6.56 -12.52
N ALA A 12 -6.61 -7.66 -12.61
CA ALA A 12 -6.84 -8.83 -11.75
C ALA A 12 -6.68 -8.57 -10.24
N ASN A 13 -5.99 -7.48 -9.86
CA ASN A 13 -5.77 -7.09 -8.46
C ASN A 13 -6.74 -5.99 -7.99
N GLY A 14 -7.69 -5.55 -8.81
CA GLY A 14 -8.67 -4.52 -8.44
C GLY A 14 -8.06 -3.17 -8.09
N LEU A 15 -6.97 -2.79 -8.77
CA LEU A 15 -6.28 -1.51 -8.49
C LEU A 15 -7.16 -0.30 -8.83
N ASN A 16 -8.08 -0.45 -9.79
CA ASN A 16 -8.90 0.62 -10.32
C ASN A 16 -10.40 0.46 -10.00
N ASP A 17 -10.76 -0.26 -8.93
CA ASP A 17 -12.17 -0.48 -8.52
C ASP A 17 -12.98 0.81 -8.30
N HIS A 18 -12.29 1.92 -8.02
CA HIS A 18 -12.86 3.24 -7.84
C HIS A 18 -13.20 3.95 -9.17
N VAL A 19 -12.68 3.48 -10.30
CA VAL A 19 -12.89 4.06 -11.64
C VAL A 19 -14.05 3.35 -12.34
N LYS A 20 -15.27 3.58 -11.84
CA LYS A 20 -16.51 3.08 -12.46
C LYS A 20 -17.02 4.08 -13.49
N VAL A 21 -16.87 3.73 -14.76
CA VAL A 21 -17.13 4.62 -15.90
C VAL A 21 -17.93 3.93 -17.00
N ALA A 22 -18.79 2.97 -16.62
CA ALA A 22 -19.83 2.48 -17.52
C ALA A 22 -20.84 3.60 -17.80
N PHE A 23 -21.62 3.46 -18.88
CA PHE A 23 -22.57 4.51 -19.27
C PHE A 23 -23.58 4.79 -18.15
N ASP A 24 -24.16 3.74 -17.57
CA ASP A 24 -25.12 3.76 -16.47
C ASP A 24 -24.53 4.19 -15.13
N ASP A 25 -23.21 4.07 -14.94
CA ASP A 25 -22.54 4.62 -13.75
C ASP A 25 -22.39 6.16 -13.82
N VAL A 26 -22.40 6.73 -15.03
CA VAL A 26 -22.11 8.16 -15.26
C VAL A 26 -23.36 8.94 -15.66
N ILE A 27 -24.19 8.34 -16.51
CA ILE A 27 -25.43 8.90 -17.05
C ILE A 27 -26.53 7.88 -16.78
N ALA A 28 -27.40 8.19 -15.82
CA ALA A 28 -28.53 7.37 -15.44
C ALA A 28 -29.80 8.20 -15.40
N GLU A 29 -30.86 7.68 -16.02
CA GLU A 29 -32.22 8.23 -15.89
C GLU A 29 -32.95 7.53 -14.74
N PRO A 30 -33.61 8.27 -13.82
CA PRO A 30 -34.41 7.66 -12.75
C PRO A 30 -35.73 7.11 -13.30
N ASP A 31 -36.32 6.13 -12.60
CA ASP A 31 -37.55 5.42 -13.03
C ASP A 31 -38.76 6.35 -13.34
N GLY A 32 -38.79 7.56 -12.76
CA GLY A 32 -39.85 8.54 -12.97
C GLY A 32 -39.65 9.48 -14.16
N ALA A 33 -38.50 9.44 -14.84
CA ALA A 33 -38.17 10.36 -15.93
C ALA A 33 -37.29 9.68 -16.98
N HIS A 34 -37.93 9.04 -17.96
CA HIS A 34 -37.25 8.41 -19.09
C HIS A 34 -37.33 9.27 -20.35
N SER A 35 -36.18 9.45 -21.00
CA SER A 35 -36.14 9.98 -22.35
C SER A 35 -36.66 8.97 -23.36
N LEU A 36 -36.83 9.42 -24.61
CA LEU A 36 -37.23 8.53 -25.69
C LEU A 36 -36.19 7.41 -25.88
N PRO A 37 -36.59 6.15 -26.11
CA PRO A 37 -35.66 5.02 -26.23
C PRO A 37 -34.57 5.21 -27.29
N CYS A 38 -34.86 5.91 -28.38
CA CYS A 38 -33.88 6.21 -29.42
C CYS A 38 -32.77 7.17 -28.95
N VAL A 39 -33.11 8.15 -28.10
CA VAL A 39 -32.15 9.09 -27.53
C VAL A 39 -31.26 8.37 -26.54
N TRP A 40 -31.85 7.56 -25.66
CA TRP A 40 -31.11 6.75 -24.69
C TRP A 40 -30.11 5.81 -25.36
N ALA A 41 -30.56 5.04 -26.36
CA ALA A 41 -29.69 4.12 -27.11
C ALA A 41 -28.60 4.85 -27.90
N GLY A 42 -28.91 6.00 -28.51
CA GLY A 42 -27.95 6.84 -29.22
C GLY A 42 -26.88 7.41 -28.30
N ALA A 43 -27.28 7.89 -27.12
CA ALA A 43 -26.37 8.39 -26.10
C ALA A 43 -25.41 7.29 -25.61
N TRP A 44 -25.93 6.10 -25.31
CA TRP A 44 -25.12 4.94 -24.92
C TRP A 44 -24.06 4.59 -25.98
N LEU A 45 -24.47 4.55 -27.26
CA LEU A 45 -23.57 4.22 -28.37
C LEU A 45 -22.48 5.26 -28.55
N ILE A 46 -22.84 6.55 -28.60
CA ILE A 46 -21.88 7.64 -28.79
C ILE A 46 -20.90 7.67 -27.61
N PHE A 47 -21.40 7.61 -26.37
CA PHE A 47 -20.56 7.60 -25.18
C PHE A 47 -19.55 6.45 -25.20
N THR A 48 -20.03 5.22 -25.44
CA THR A 48 -19.19 4.02 -25.45
C THR A 48 -18.13 4.07 -26.55
N CYS A 49 -18.53 4.48 -27.76
CA CYS A 49 -17.63 4.59 -28.91
C CYS A 49 -16.57 5.68 -28.70
N THR A 50 -16.98 6.90 -28.34
CA THR A 50 -16.06 8.03 -28.11
C THR A 50 -15.09 7.73 -26.97
N LYS A 51 -15.59 7.22 -25.83
CA LYS A 51 -14.74 6.83 -24.70
C LYS A 51 -13.72 5.77 -25.10
N GLY A 52 -14.15 4.71 -25.77
CA GLY A 52 -13.27 3.63 -26.23
C GLY A 52 -12.20 4.13 -27.21
N CYS A 53 -12.60 4.95 -28.18
CA CYS A 53 -11.68 5.52 -29.18
C CYS A 53 -10.64 6.43 -28.52
N CYS A 54 -11.06 7.43 -27.75
CA CYS A 54 -10.14 8.36 -27.09
C CYS A 54 -9.19 7.65 -26.12
N TYR A 55 -9.70 6.69 -25.34
CA TYR A 55 -8.88 5.91 -24.42
C TYR A 55 -7.83 5.08 -25.15
N ASN A 56 -8.20 4.40 -26.25
CA ASN A 56 -7.26 3.60 -27.03
C ASN A 56 -6.18 4.47 -27.70
N VAL A 57 -6.55 5.62 -28.26
CA VAL A 57 -5.58 6.57 -28.83
C VAL A 57 -4.58 7.03 -27.76
N MET A 58 -5.07 7.44 -26.59
CA MET A 58 -4.21 7.84 -25.48
C MET A 58 -3.31 6.67 -25.02
N SER A 59 -3.86 5.46 -24.95
CA SER A 59 -3.12 4.25 -24.56
C SER A 59 -2.02 3.90 -25.56
N ILE A 60 -2.23 4.11 -26.86
CA ILE A 60 -1.20 3.87 -27.88
C ILE A 60 -0.07 4.89 -27.75
N ILE A 61 -0.42 6.18 -27.62
CA ILE A 61 0.55 7.27 -27.56
C ILE A 61 1.36 7.20 -26.25
N CYS A 62 0.69 7.01 -25.12
CA CYS A 62 1.28 7.15 -23.80
C CYS A 62 1.58 5.80 -23.12
N GLY A 63 0.92 4.71 -23.52
CA GLY A 63 1.02 3.42 -22.82
C GLY A 63 2.43 2.83 -22.84
N PHE A 64 3.06 2.74 -24.02
CA PHE A 64 4.42 2.21 -24.13
C PHE A 64 5.47 3.10 -23.42
N PRO A 65 5.50 4.43 -23.63
CA PRO A 65 6.42 5.30 -22.90
C PRO A 65 6.25 5.22 -21.38
N LEU A 66 5.00 5.25 -20.88
CA LEU A 66 4.74 5.17 -19.44
C LEU A 66 5.12 3.80 -18.86
N ALA A 67 4.84 2.70 -19.58
CA ALA A 67 5.23 1.36 -19.14
C ALA A 67 6.76 1.24 -19.01
N LEU A 68 7.52 1.81 -19.95
CA LEU A 68 8.97 1.84 -19.89
C LEU A 68 9.47 2.69 -18.70
N LEU A 69 8.91 3.88 -18.49
CA LEU A 69 9.27 4.75 -17.37
C LEU A 69 9.01 4.08 -16.01
N TRP A 70 7.84 3.48 -15.82
CA TRP A 70 7.51 2.76 -14.58
C TRP A 70 8.39 1.52 -14.38
N GLY A 71 8.68 0.78 -15.46
CA GLY A 71 9.62 -0.34 -15.41
C GLY A 71 11.01 0.07 -14.94
N CYS A 72 11.56 1.14 -15.50
CA CYS A 72 12.85 1.71 -15.07
C CYS A 72 12.80 2.19 -13.61
N GLN A 73 11.73 2.87 -13.21
CA GLN A 73 11.57 3.39 -11.85
C GLN A 73 11.57 2.27 -10.82
N PHE A 74 10.79 1.21 -11.04
CA PHE A 74 10.73 0.08 -10.10
C PHE A 74 12.01 -0.76 -10.11
N ALA A 75 12.71 -0.87 -11.25
CA ALA A 75 14.03 -1.49 -11.30
C ALA A 75 15.05 -0.71 -10.45
N TYR A 76 15.08 0.62 -10.55
CA TYR A 76 15.93 1.48 -9.72
C TYR A 76 15.59 1.37 -8.23
N ILE A 77 14.31 1.46 -7.85
CA ILE A 77 13.87 1.32 -6.46
C ILE A 77 14.31 -0.03 -5.88
N THR A 78 14.13 -1.11 -6.65
CA THR A 78 14.51 -2.47 -6.22
C THR A 78 16.02 -2.58 -6.05
N PHE A 79 16.80 -2.07 -7.01
CA PHE A 79 18.26 -2.05 -6.91
C PHE A 79 18.70 -1.27 -5.66
N TYR A 80 18.21 -0.04 -5.49
CA TYR A 80 18.57 0.79 -4.35
C TYR A 80 18.20 0.13 -3.02
N HIS A 81 17.03 -0.50 -2.94
CA HIS A 81 16.61 -1.17 -1.71
C HIS A 81 17.50 -2.37 -1.38
N VAL A 82 17.86 -3.20 -2.36
CA VAL A 82 18.71 -4.38 -2.16
C VAL A 82 20.14 -4.01 -1.81
N TRP A 83 20.72 -3.06 -2.54
CA TRP A 83 22.16 -2.77 -2.46
C TRP A 83 22.52 -1.66 -1.47
N CYS A 84 21.60 -0.76 -1.15
CA CYS A 84 21.84 0.35 -0.23
C CYS A 84 21.02 0.20 1.05
N ILE A 85 19.69 0.13 0.96
CA ILE A 85 18.83 0.15 2.15
C ILE A 85 19.04 -1.10 3.01
N GLY A 86 19.08 -2.29 2.41
CA GLY A 86 19.30 -3.54 3.15
C GLY A 86 20.55 -3.51 4.04
N PRO A 87 21.73 -3.21 3.49
CA PRO A 87 22.95 -3.04 4.28
C PRO A 87 22.85 -1.91 5.32
N CYS A 88 22.31 -0.75 4.96
CA CYS A 88 22.13 0.35 5.91
C CYS A 88 21.25 -0.03 7.11
N MET A 89 20.14 -0.73 6.87
CA MET A 89 19.27 -1.26 7.91
C MET A 89 20.00 -2.28 8.79
N ARG A 90 20.85 -3.13 8.20
CA ARG A 90 21.68 -4.07 8.96
C ARG A 90 22.68 -3.35 9.86
N SER A 91 23.38 -2.34 9.36
CA SER A 91 24.30 -1.52 10.15
C SER A 91 23.59 -0.80 11.29
N PHE A 92 22.44 -0.17 10.99
CA PHE A 92 21.63 0.51 11.99
C PHE A 92 21.18 -0.44 13.12
N MET A 93 20.78 -1.66 12.80
CA MET A 93 20.42 -2.67 13.81
C MET A 93 21.59 -3.06 14.71
N ILE A 94 22.81 -3.12 14.16
CA ILE A 94 24.03 -3.39 14.95
C ILE A 94 24.26 -2.24 15.94
N ASP A 95 24.17 -0.99 15.47
CA ASP A 95 24.34 0.20 16.29
C ASP A 95 23.28 0.28 17.40
N CYS A 96 22.01 0.06 17.06
CA CYS A 96 20.93 -0.05 18.04
C CYS A 96 21.18 -1.17 19.07
N GLY A 97 21.79 -2.28 18.68
CA GLY A 97 22.21 -3.35 19.59
C GLY A 97 23.23 -2.86 20.62
N CYS A 98 24.20 -2.05 20.19
CA CYS A 98 25.17 -1.41 21.07
C CYS A 98 24.50 -0.40 22.02
N TYR A 99 23.66 0.48 21.50
CA TYR A 99 22.91 1.45 22.32
C TYR A 99 22.01 0.78 23.36
N ARG A 100 21.38 -0.35 23.00
CA ARG A 100 20.56 -1.12 23.93
C ARG A 100 21.37 -1.64 25.11
N LYS A 101 22.57 -2.18 24.87
CA LYS A 101 23.45 -2.64 25.94
C LYS A 101 23.87 -1.48 26.83
N TYR A 102 24.27 -0.36 26.23
CA TYR A 102 24.63 0.84 26.96
C TYR A 102 23.48 1.31 27.88
N PHE A 103 22.28 1.47 27.31
CA PHE A 103 21.09 1.88 28.04
C PHE A 103 20.70 0.89 29.14
N PHE A 104 20.74 -0.42 28.86
CA PHE A 104 20.46 -1.46 29.85
C PHE A 104 21.42 -1.38 31.04
N THR A 105 22.72 -1.20 30.78
CA THR A 105 23.72 -1.01 31.84
C THR A 105 23.43 0.24 32.68
N CYS A 106 23.11 1.37 32.04
CA CYS A 106 22.75 2.60 32.76
C CYS A 106 21.52 2.39 33.67
N VAL A 107 20.48 1.72 33.17
CA VAL A 107 19.28 1.40 33.95
C VAL A 107 19.62 0.48 35.12
N GLN A 108 20.42 -0.56 34.92
CA GLN A 108 20.82 -1.47 36.01
C GLN A 108 21.65 -0.75 37.09
N CYS A 109 22.61 0.09 36.70
CA CYS A 109 23.44 0.82 37.66
C CYS A 109 22.63 1.85 38.48
N CYS A 110 21.67 2.54 37.86
CA CYS A 110 20.94 3.63 38.53
C CYS A 110 19.65 3.15 39.20
N LEU A 111 18.82 2.40 38.48
CA LEU A 111 17.49 1.99 38.94
C LEU A 111 17.49 0.62 39.62
N GLY A 112 18.45 -0.24 39.30
CA GLY A 112 18.63 -1.54 39.98
C GLY A 112 18.67 -1.43 41.50
N PRO A 113 19.60 -0.66 42.11
CA PRO A 113 19.68 -0.55 43.57
C PRO A 113 18.43 0.12 44.18
N ILE A 114 17.79 1.05 43.47
CA ILE A 114 16.55 1.68 43.93
C ILE A 114 15.42 0.65 44.00
N CYS A 115 15.23 -0.14 42.94
CA CYS A 115 14.23 -1.21 42.92
C CYS A 115 14.51 -2.28 43.97
N GLU A 116 15.77 -2.65 44.18
CA GLU A 116 16.18 -3.62 45.19
C GLU A 116 15.82 -3.13 46.60
N THR A 117 16.16 -1.87 46.92
CA THR A 117 15.82 -1.27 48.22
C THR A 117 14.32 -1.15 48.45
N PHE A 118 13.53 -0.74 47.44
CA PHE A 118 12.06 -0.77 47.53
C PHE A 118 11.51 -2.18 47.74
N GLY A 119 12.09 -3.19 47.07
CA GLY A 119 11.72 -4.60 47.27
C GLY A 119 11.98 -5.07 48.70
N LEU A 120 13.09 -4.64 49.31
CA LEU A 120 13.43 -4.95 50.70
C LEU A 120 12.41 -4.37 51.70
N CYS A 121 11.82 -3.20 51.42
CA CYS A 121 10.77 -2.62 52.28
C CYS A 121 9.54 -3.53 52.43
N PHE A 122 9.24 -4.34 51.42
CA PHE A 122 8.10 -5.29 51.44
C PHE A 122 8.53 -6.74 51.72
N SER A 123 9.82 -7.00 51.93
CA SER A 123 10.37 -8.37 51.99
C SER A 123 9.89 -9.20 53.19
N ASN A 124 9.42 -8.56 54.27
CA ASN A 124 8.97 -9.24 55.49
C ASN A 124 7.45 -9.49 55.56
N ILE A 125 6.69 -9.15 54.51
CA ILE A 125 5.24 -9.38 54.49
C ILE A 125 4.97 -10.84 54.10
N VAL A 126 4.57 -11.65 55.08
CA VAL A 126 4.21 -13.06 54.88
C VAL A 126 2.68 -13.19 54.86
N VAL A 127 2.10 -13.48 53.69
CA VAL A 127 0.67 -13.76 53.55
C VAL A 127 0.43 -15.23 53.90
N ARG A 128 -0.32 -15.49 54.98
CA ARG A 128 -0.84 -16.83 55.29
C ARG A 128 -2.26 -16.93 54.78
N ASN A 129 -2.52 -17.89 53.89
CA ASN A 129 -3.88 -18.19 53.44
C ASN A 129 -4.57 -19.06 54.50
N VAL A 130 -5.69 -18.58 55.02
CA VAL A 130 -6.60 -19.28 55.94
C VAL A 130 -7.60 -20.12 55.18
#